data_AF-A0A816CQN2-F1
#
_entry.id   AF-A0A816CQN2-F1
#
_cell.length_a   1.000
_cell.length_b   1.000
_cell.length_c   1.000
_cell.angle_alpha   90.00
_cell.angle_beta   90.00
_cell.angle_gamma   90.00
#
_symmetry.space_group_name_H-M   'P 1'
#
loop_
_entity.id
_entity.type
_entity.pdbx_description
1 polymer ?
#
loop_
_entity_poly.entity_id
_entity_poly.type
_entity_poly.pdbx_seq_one_letter_code
_entity_poly.pdbx_strand_id
1 'polypeptide(L)' 'MTYFWIQMIDLAIAQSPKDLTFEEFLRQNPQLMNGGLFLEYYKKETMLNNPTARQEMVLPDIKPLPTLLASKLKK' A
#
# COMPACT_ATOMS: atom_id res chain seq x y z
N MET A 1 3.12 9.97 0.07
CA MET A 1 2.20 9.06 0.80
C MET A 1 1.07 8.55 -0.07
N THR A 2 0.42 9.40 -0.88
CA THR A 2 -0.73 9.02 -1.72
C THR A 2 -0.47 7.82 -2.62
N TYR A 3 0.69 7.79 -3.30
CA TYR A 3 1.06 6.69 -4.19
C TYR A 3 1.06 5.32 -3.49
N PHE A 4 1.62 5.24 -2.28
CA PHE A 4 1.62 4.02 -1.47
C PHE A 4 0.20 3.47 -1.28
N TRP A 5 -0.73 4.33 -0.83
CA TRP A 5 -2.10 3.92 -0.56
C TRP A 5 -2.87 3.55 -1.81
N ILE A 6 -2.66 4.26 -2.93
CA ILE A 6 -3.23 3.88 -4.24
C ILE A 6 -2.80 2.45 -4.58
N GLN A 7 -1.51 2.14 -4.52
CA GLN A 7 -1.01 0.80 -4.86
C GLN A 7 -1.56 -0.29 -3.92
N MET A 8 -1.64 -0.02 -2.61
CA MET A 8 -2.17 -0.99 -1.65
C MET A 8 -3.67 -1.25 -1.84
N ILE A 9 -4.44 -0.20 -2.15
CA ILE A 9 -5.88 -0.31 -2.41
C ILE A 9 -6.13 -1.01 -3.75
N ASP A 10 -5.42 -0.62 -4.81
CA ASP A 10 -5.54 -1.26 -6.13
C ASP A 10 -5.23 -2.76 -6.06
N LEU A 11 -4.19 -3.13 -5.30
CA LEU A 11 -3.83 -4.52 -5.06
C LEU A 11 -4.94 -5.28 -4.31
N ALA A 12 -5.49 -4.67 -3.25
CA ALA A 12 -6.56 -5.27 -2.47
C ALA A 12 -7.84 -5.44 -3.30
N ILE A 13 -8.21 -4.44 -4.11
CA ILE A 13 -9.36 -4.51 -5.03
C ILE A 13 -9.16 -5.65 -6.03
N ALA A 14 -7.97 -5.76 -6.63
CA ALA A 14 -7.67 -6.80 -7.61
C ALA A 14 -7.65 -8.22 -7.02
N GLN A 15 -7.46 -8.37 -5.71
CA GLN A 15 -7.49 -9.66 -5.01
C GLN A 15 -8.85 -9.97 -4.37
N SER A 16 -9.74 -8.99 -4.28
CA SER A 16 -11.05 -9.14 -3.65
C SER A 16 -12.14 -9.48 -4.67
N PRO A 17 -13.18 -10.23 -4.26
CA PRO A 17 -14.42 -10.35 -5.04
C PRO A 17 -15.02 -8.98 -5.36
N LYS A 18 -15.68 -8.87 -6.53
CA LYS A 18 -16.27 -7.59 -7.00
C LYS A 18 -17.55 -7.20 -6.28
N ASP A 19 -18.26 -8.17 -5.71
CA ASP A 19 -19.59 -7.98 -5.13
C ASP A 19 -19.54 -7.88 -3.59
N LEU A 20 -18.56 -7.12 -3.08
CA LEU A 20 -18.43 -6.85 -1.64
C LEU A 20 -18.96 -5.47 -1.29
N THR A 21 -19.60 -5.38 -0.12
CA THR A 21 -19.79 -4.10 0.55
C THR A 21 -18.45 -3.51 1.02
N PHE A 22 -18.42 -2.22 1.30
CA PHE A 22 -17.20 -1.56 1.78
C PHE A 22 -16.74 -2.16 3.13
N GLU A 23 -17.68 -2.46 4.02
CA GLU A 23 -17.41 -3.08 5.32
C GLU A 23 -16.82 -4.48 5.17
N GLU A 24 -17.33 -5.29 4.24
CA GLU A 24 -16.79 -6.62 3.95
C GLU A 24 -15.39 -6.53 3.33
N PHE A 25 -15.18 -5.58 2.42
CA PHE A 25 -13.86 -5.32 1.84
C PHE A 25 -12.82 -4.96 2.92
N LEU A 26 -13.16 -4.09 3.87
CA LEU A 26 -12.26 -3.72 4.96
C LEU A 26 -12.02 -4.89 5.93
N ARG A 27 -13.04 -5.71 6.22
CA ARG A 27 -12.88 -6.92 7.03
C ARG A 27 -11.92 -7.93 6.39
N GLN A 28 -11.95 -8.05 5.06
CA GLN A 28 -11.03 -8.91 4.31
C GLN A 28 -9.62 -8.32 4.19
N ASN A 29 -9.48 -7.00 4.28
CA ASN A 29 -8.20 -6.28 4.14
C ASN A 29 -7.87 -5.43 5.39
N PRO A 30 -7.74 -6.05 6.58
CA PRO A 30 -7.57 -5.31 7.83
C PRO A 30 -6.29 -4.46 7.87
N GLN A 31 -5.26 -4.83 7.10
CA GLN A 31 -4.04 -4.05 6.96
C GLN A 31 -4.30 -2.63 6.43
N LEU A 32 -5.34 -2.42 5.62
CA LEU A 32 -5.67 -1.10 5.07
C LEU A 32 -6.17 -0.11 6.14
N MET A 33 -6.63 -0.62 7.28
CA MET A 33 -7.03 0.20 8.42
C MET A 33 -5.85 0.59 9.32
N ASN A 34 -4.67 0.00 9.12
CA ASN A 34 -3.46 0.36 9.84
C ASN A 34 -2.83 1.61 9.21
N GLY A 35 -3.10 2.79 9.78
CA GLY A 35 -2.52 4.06 9.31
C GLY A 35 -0.98 4.09 9.32
N GLY A 36 -0.33 3.22 10.10
CA GLY A 36 1.13 3.07 10.16
C GLY A 36 1.72 2.09 9.15
N LEU A 37 0.92 1.43 8.31
CA LEU A 37 1.39 0.36 7.41
C LEU A 37 2.55 0.79 6.50
N PHE A 38 2.54 2.04 6.03
CA PHE A 38 3.60 2.59 5.18
C PHE A 38 4.99 2.56 5.85
N LEU A 39 5.06 2.57 7.18
CA LEU A 39 6.33 2.51 7.93
C LEU A 39 7.03 1.16 7.80
N GLU A 40 6.36 0.13 7.30
CA GLU A 40 7.01 -1.14 6.94
C GLU A 40 7.76 -1.08 5.61
N TYR A 41 7.43 -0.09 4.76
CA TYR A 41 7.96 0.06 3.41
C TYR A 41 8.91 1.27 3.31
N TYR A 42 8.69 2.26 4.17
CA TYR A 42 9.42 3.51 4.16
C TYR A 42 10.06 3.81 5.51
N LYS A 43 11.30 4.31 5.49
CA LYS A 43 11.91 4.89 6.69
C LYS A 43 11.20 6.20 7.07
N LYS A 44 11.19 6.52 8.36
CA LYS A 44 10.62 7.78 8.87
C LYS A 44 11.35 8.98 8.29
N GLU A 45 12.66 8.87 8.11
CA GLU A 45 13.50 9.91 7.53
C GLU A 45 13.07 10.22 6.09
N THR A 46 12.80 9.17 5.32
CA THR A 46 12.41 9.24 3.91
C THR A 46 11.02 9.82 3.70
N MET A 47 10.06 9.52 4.57
CA MET A 47 8.64 9.93 4.37
C MET A 47 8.15 11.06 5.28
N LEU A 48 8.62 11.14 6.52
CA LEU A 48 8.14 12.13 7.49
C LEU A 48 9.08 13.34 7.57
N ASN A 49 10.39 13.11 7.48
CA ASN A 49 11.40 14.15 7.68
C ASN A 49 11.94 14.73 6.36
N ASN A 50 11.58 14.16 5.21
CA ASN A 50 12.00 14.64 3.90
C ASN A 50 10.98 15.63 3.30
N PRO A 51 11.33 16.92 3.11
CA PRO A 51 10.45 17.90 2.49
C PRO A 51 10.04 17.53 1.06
N THR A 52 10.93 16.90 0.30
CA THR A 52 10.68 16.48 -1.09
C THR A 52 9.61 15.40 -1.16
N ALA A 53 9.51 14.53 -0.15
CA ALA A 53 8.48 13.49 -0.09
C ALA A 53 7.04 14.04 0.04
N ARG A 54 6.88 15.34 0.33
CA ARG A 54 5.59 16.04 0.31
C ARG A 54 5.22 16.56 -1.08
N GLN A 55 6.20 16.85 -1.92
CA GLN A 55 6.00 17.45 -3.24
C GLN A 55 6.04 16.41 -4.36
N GLU A 56 6.82 15.35 -4.16
CA GLU A 56 7.09 14.36 -5.20
C GLU A 56 6.73 12.95 -4.75
N MET A 57 6.55 12.06 -5.74
CA MET A 57 6.43 10.65 -5.49
C MET A 57 7.79 10.08 -5.10
N VAL A 58 7.87 9.47 -3.91
CA VAL A 58 9.07 8.80 -3.42
C VAL A 58 8.81 7.29 -3.36
N LEU A 59 9.77 6.52 -3.86
CA LEU A 59 9.74 5.05 -3.82
C LEU A 59 10.13 4.54 -2.42
N PRO A 60 9.63 3.37 -2.01
CA PRO A 60 9.98 2.81 -0.71
C PRO A 60 11.42 2.34 -0.64
N ASP A 61 12.04 2.54 0.52
CA ASP A 61 13.46 2.34 0.78
C ASP A 61 13.75 1.20 1.78
N ILE A 62 12.72 0.59 2.37
CA ILE A 62 12.85 -0.62 3.22
C ILE A 62 12.61 -1.88 2.40
N LYS A 63 11.44 -1.97 1.74
CA LYS A 63 11.05 -3.12 0.91
C LYS A 63 10.18 -2.67 -0.26
N PRO A 64 10.23 -3.35 -1.41
CA PRO A 64 9.43 -2.98 -2.57
C PRO A 64 7.93 -3.11 -2.28
N LEU A 65 7.11 -2.30 -2.96
CA LEU A 65 5.65 -2.45 -2.87
C LEU A 65 5.21 -3.77 -3.52
N PRO A 66 4.24 -4.46 -2.92
CA PRO A 66 3.66 -5.65 -3.54
C PRO A 66 2.97 -5.25 -4.84
N THR A 67 3.22 -6.00 -5.90
CA THR A 67 2.64 -5.77 -7.23
C THR A 67 1.91 -7.04 -7.69
N LEU A 68 0.86 -6.88 -8.51
CA LEU A 68 0.11 -8.00 -9.09
C LEU A 68 0.98 -8.96 -9.92
N LEU A 69 2.11 -8.48 -10.47
CA LEU A 69 3.05 -9.32 -11.19
C LEU A 69 3.80 -10.28 -10.25
N ALA A 70 4.17 -9.81 -9.05
CA ALA A 70 4.87 -10.62 -8.06
C ALA A 70 3.97 -11.71 -7.45
N SER A 71 2.65 -11.51 -7.40
CA SER A 71 1.71 -12.53 -6.91
C SER A 71 1.46 -13.64 -7.94
N LYS A 72 1.51 -13.34 -9.25
CA LYS A 72 1.35 -14.35 -10.32
C LYS A 72 2.55 -15.27 -10.51
N LEU A 73 3.76 -14.83 -10.10
CA LEU A 73 5.00 -15.61 -10.20
C LEU A 73 5.18 -16.66 -9.09
N LYS A 74 4.34 -16.67 -8.05
CA LYS A 74 4.39 -17.63 -6.93
C LYS A 74 3.41 -18.81 -7.11
N LYS A 75 2.98 -19.09 -8.33
CA LYS A 75 1.98 -20.13 -8.63
C LYS A 75 2.58 -21.30 -9.38
#